data_AF-A0A1G8NTV7-F1
#
_entry.id   AF-A0A1G8NTV7-F1
#
_cell.length_a   1.000
_cell.length_b   1.000
_cell.length_c   1.000
_cell.angle_alpha   90.00
_cell.angle_beta   90.00
_cell.angle_gamma   90.00
#
_symmetry.space_group_name_H-M   'P 1'
#
loop_
_entity.id
_entity.type
_entity.pdbx_description
1 polymer ?
#
loop_
_entity_poly.entity_id
_entity_poly.type
_entity_poly.pdbx_seq_one_letter_code
_entity_poly.pdbx_strand_id
1 'polypeptide(L)'
;MHLHRTVDAVELDPVAAPKVGLIVGKAVGNSVVRHQVSRRLRAQLAARVQQLPLGSLAVVRALPAAADVTSQELGSDLDSAIAKVLR
;
A
#
# COMPACT_ATOMS: atom_id res chain seq x y z
N MET A 1 -14.62 5.15 25.52
CA MET A 1 -13.18 4.81 25.49
C MET A 1 -13.07 3.31 25.37
N HIS A 2 -12.93 2.76 24.15
CA HIS A 2 -12.82 1.33 23.92
C HIS A 2 -11.53 1.06 23.15
N LEU A 3 -10.62 0.36 23.82
CA LEU A 3 -9.30 -0.04 23.34
C LEU A 3 -9.43 -1.42 22.66
N HIS A 4 -9.30 -1.48 21.33
CA HIS A 4 -8.97 -2.73 20.65
C HIS A 4 -7.45 -2.75 20.45
N ARG A 5 -6.76 -3.54 21.28
CA ARG A 5 -5.34 -3.83 21.14
C ARG A 5 -5.19 -5.33 20.94
N THR A 6 -4.99 -5.71 19.68
CA THR A 6 -4.34 -6.97 19.27
C THR A 6 -3.73 -6.70 17.90
N VAL A 7 -2.51 -6.18 17.88
CA VAL A 7 -1.59 -6.55 16.81
C VAL A 7 -0.88 -7.77 17.35
N ASP A 8 -1.29 -8.94 16.90
CA ASP A 8 -0.46 -10.12 17.03
C ASP A 8 0.93 -9.71 16.52
N ALA A 9 1.98 -9.96 17.31
CA ALA A 9 3.32 -9.79 16.83
C ALA A 9 3.47 -10.77 15.66
N VAL A 10 3.31 -10.26 14.43
CA VAL A 10 3.61 -11.03 13.24
C VAL A 10 5.08 -11.38 13.38
N GLU A 11 5.36 -12.63 13.72
CA GLU A 11 6.71 -13.16 13.69
C GLU A 11 7.18 -13.00 12.25
N LEU A 12 8.07 -12.03 12.04
CA LEU A 12 8.56 -11.67 10.73
C LEU A 12 9.48 -12.80 10.29
N ASP A 13 8.97 -13.70 9.47
CA ASP A 13 9.81 -14.65 8.76
C ASP A 13 10.72 -13.85 7.81
N PRO A 14 12.04 -13.80 8.07
CA PRO A 14 12.97 -12.95 7.33
C PRO A 14 13.13 -13.39 5.87
N VAL A 15 12.66 -14.60 5.50
CA VAL A 15 12.68 -15.11 4.14
C VAL A 15 11.30 -15.17 3.48
N ALA A 16 10.23 -14.74 4.18
CA ALA A 16 8.90 -14.70 3.60
C ALA A 16 8.79 -13.67 2.47
N ALA A 17 7.87 -13.91 1.54
CA ALA A 17 7.55 -12.93 0.49
C ALA A 17 7.08 -11.61 1.11
N PRO A 18 7.52 -10.45 0.58
CA PRO A 18 7.12 -9.15 1.09
C PRO A 18 5.61 -8.96 0.99
N LYS A 19 5.02 -8.35 2.01
CA LYS A 19 3.57 -8.09 2.09
C LYS A 19 3.32 -6.60 2.11
N VAL A 20 2.31 -6.17 1.34
CA VAL A 20 1.91 -4.77 1.26
C VAL A 20 0.43 -4.63 1.62
N GLY A 21 0.15 -3.88 2.68
CA GLY A 21 -1.20 -3.45 3.04
C GLY A 21 -1.60 -2.17 2.30
N LEU A 22 -2.90 -2.02 2.00
CA LEU A 22 -3.46 -0.79 1.44
C LEU A 22 -4.42 -0.13 2.41
N ILE A 23 -4.23 1.16 2.68
CA ILE A 23 -5.17 1.99 3.44
C ILE A 23 -5.76 3.04 2.50
N VAL A 24 -7.06 2.92 2.23
CA VAL A 24 -7.83 3.89 1.44
C VAL A 24 -8.94 4.46 2.31
N GLY A 25 -8.70 5.66 2.85
CA GLY A 25 -9.57 6.31 3.83
C GLY A 25 -10.78 7.01 3.19
N LYS A 26 -11.73 7.45 4.05
CA LYS A 26 -12.94 8.18 3.61
C LYS A 26 -12.65 9.45 2.81
N ALA A 27 -11.54 10.14 3.11
CA ALA A 27 -11.13 11.35 2.42
C ALA A 27 -10.79 11.16 0.92
N VAL A 28 -10.59 9.91 0.48
CA VAL A 28 -10.35 9.56 -0.93
C VAL A 28 -11.66 9.50 -1.72
N GLY A 29 -12.79 9.22 -1.06
CA GLY A 29 -14.09 9.20 -1.71
C GLY A 29 -15.05 8.13 -1.20
N ASN A 30 -16.15 7.97 -1.93
CA ASN A 30 -17.15 6.93 -1.66
C ASN A 30 -16.58 5.52 -1.90
N SER A 31 -17.35 4.48 -1.52
CA SER A 31 -16.87 3.10 -1.60
C SER A 31 -16.45 2.67 -3.01
N VAL A 32 -17.11 3.17 -4.06
CA VAL A 32 -16.77 2.84 -5.45
C VAL A 32 -15.40 3.43 -5.82
N VAL A 33 -15.19 4.72 -5.53
CA VAL A 33 -13.90 5.39 -5.77
C VAL A 33 -12.80 4.70 -4.98
N ARG A 34 -13.03 4.39 -3.69
CA ARG A 34 -12.02 3.70 -2.87
C ARG A 34 -11.68 2.31 -3.41
N HIS A 35 -12.66 1.52 -3.85
CA HIS A 35 -12.39 0.21 -4.45
C HIS A 35 -11.65 0.32 -5.78
N GLN A 36 -11.99 1.30 -6.61
CA GLN A 36 -11.28 1.58 -7.85
C GLN A 36 -9.81 1.96 -7.58
N VAL A 37 -9.55 2.84 -6.61
CA VAL A 37 -8.18 3.21 -6.19
C VAL A 37 -7.44 1.97 -5.66
N SER A 38 -8.03 1.20 -4.76
CA SER A 38 -7.43 -0.04 -4.26
C SER A 38 -7.10 -1.03 -5.37
N ARG A 39 -7.99 -1.18 -6.37
CA ARG A 39 -7.74 -2.06 -7.52
C ARG A 39 -6.57 -1.56 -8.37
N ARG A 40 -6.52 -0.26 -8.69
CA ARG A 40 -5.42 0.37 -9.44
C ARG A 40 -4.09 0.22 -8.71
N LEU A 41 -4.06 0.50 -7.40
CA LEU A 41 -2.87 0.35 -6.57
C LEU A 41 -2.37 -1.09 -6.51
N ARG A 42 -3.25 -2.09 -6.34
CA ARG A 42 -2.85 -3.50 -6.38
C ARG A 42 -2.22 -3.89 -7.71
N ALA A 43 -2.80 -3.44 -8.83
CA ALA A 43 -2.25 -3.71 -10.15
C ALA A 43 -0.84 -3.11 -10.32
N GLN A 44 -0.62 -1.88 -9.86
CA GLN A 44 0.70 -1.25 -9.91
C GLN A 44 1.71 -1.92 -8.97
N LEU A 45 1.27 -2.33 -7.76
CA LEU A 45 2.11 -3.02 -6.78
C LEU A 45 2.52 -4.42 -7.22
N ALA A 46 1.68 -5.14 -7.97
CA ALA A 46 2.00 -6.50 -8.42
C ALA A 46 3.33 -6.57 -9.19
N ALA A 47 3.66 -5.52 -9.97
CA ALA A 47 4.92 -5.43 -10.70
C ALA A 47 6.13 -4.99 -9.84
N ARG A 48 5.90 -4.53 -8.61
CA ARG A 48 6.91 -3.82 -7.80
C ARG A 48 7.18 -4.43 -6.43
N VAL A 49 6.24 -5.21 -5.89
CA VAL A 49 6.33 -5.76 -4.53
C VAL A 49 7.60 -6.59 -4.32
N GLN A 50 8.10 -7.24 -5.37
CA GLN A 50 9.32 -8.06 -5.34
C GLN A 50 10.62 -7.24 -5.26
N GLN A 51 10.55 -5.91 -5.40
CA GLN A 51 11.69 -5.02 -5.17
C GLN A 51 11.94 -4.78 -3.67
N LEU A 52 10.94 -5.06 -2.83
CA LEU A 52 11.09 -4.94 -1.38
C LEU A 52 11.94 -6.11 -0.84
N PRO A 53 12.75 -5.89 0.21
CA PRO A 53 13.48 -6.96 0.86
C PRO A 53 12.56 -8.07 1.35
N LEU A 54 13.03 -9.31 1.38
CA LEU A 54 12.30 -10.43 1.98
C LEU A 54 11.96 -10.12 3.45
N GLY A 55 10.83 -10.67 3.91
CA GLY A 55 10.29 -10.41 5.24
C GLY A 55 9.68 -9.01 5.42
N SER A 56 9.75 -8.12 4.42
CA SER A 56 9.23 -6.75 4.56
C SER A 56 7.72 -6.71 4.68
N LEU A 57 7.25 -5.91 5.64
CA LEU A 57 5.86 -5.48 5.73
C LEU A 57 5.79 -3.98 5.42
N ALA A 58 5.07 -3.60 4.38
CA ALA A 58 4.85 -2.20 4.03
C ALA A 58 3.36 -1.86 3.98
N VAL A 59 3.04 -0.59 4.18
CA VAL A 59 1.68 -0.08 4.07
C VAL A 59 1.66 1.14 3.16
N VAL A 60 0.81 1.10 2.14
CA VAL A 60 0.58 2.24 1.24
C VAL A 60 -0.72 2.92 1.64
N ARG A 61 -0.63 4.21 1.99
CA ARG A 61 -1.77 5.06 2.31
C ARG A 61 -2.13 5.91 1.09
N ALA A 62 -3.35 5.75 0.59
CA ALA A 62 -3.89 6.63 -0.44
C ALA A 62 -4.27 8.00 0.18
N LEU A 63 -3.73 9.07 -0.39
CA LEU A 63 -4.12 10.45 -0.10
C LEU A 63 -5.31 10.87 -0.98
N PRO A 64 -6.06 11.94 -0.65
CA PRO A 64 -7.23 12.36 -1.43
C PRO A 64 -6.98 12.48 -2.93
N ALA A 65 -5.81 12.99 -3.35
CA ALA A 65 -5.42 13.12 -4.75
C ALA A 65 -5.38 11.78 -5.53
N ALA A 66 -5.27 10.64 -4.85
CA ALA A 66 -5.27 9.32 -5.48
C ALA A 66 -6.58 8.99 -6.23
N ALA A 67 -7.67 9.71 -5.92
CA ALA A 67 -8.94 9.55 -6.61
C ALA A 67 -8.86 9.95 -8.09
N ASP A 68 -8.17 11.06 -8.37
CA ASP A 68 -8.26 11.80 -9.63
C ASP A 68 -7.09 11.53 -10.57
N VAL A 69 -5.99 10.99 -10.05
CA VAL A 69 -4.81 10.63 -10.86
C VAL A 69 -5.00 9.31 -11.62
N THR A 70 -4.27 9.19 -12.71
CA THR A 70 -4.22 8.00 -13.56
C THR A 70 -3.47 6.86 -12.87
N SER A 71 -3.67 5.64 -13.37
CA SER A 71 -2.90 4.48 -12.89
C SER A 71 -1.40 4.61 -13.12
N GLN A 72 -0.98 5.35 -14.15
CA GLN A 72 0.43 5.60 -14.46
C GLN A 72 1.05 6.54 -13.43
N GLU A 73 0.36 7.63 -13.08
CA GLU A 73 0.78 8.55 -12.02
C GLU A 73 0.88 7.83 -10.66
N LEU A 74 -0.11 7.00 -10.31
CA LEU A 74 -0.03 6.15 -9.11
C LEU A 74 1.19 5.22 -9.14
N GLY A 75 1.56 4.70 -10.32
CA GLY A 75 2.76 3.88 -10.49
C GLY A 75 4.03 4.68 -10.22
N SER A 76 4.12 5.90 -10.75
CA SER A 76 5.27 6.80 -10.53
C SER A 76 5.43 7.23 -9.07
N ASP A 77 4.32 7.49 -8.38
CA ASP A 77 4.30 7.77 -6.95
C ASP A 77 4.81 6.57 -6.14
N LEU A 78 4.38 5.36 -6.51
CA LEU A 78 4.84 4.12 -5.88
C LEU A 78 6.35 3.88 -6.12
N ASP A 79 6.83 4.08 -7.34
CA ASP A 79 8.27 3.96 -7.67
C ASP A 79 9.11 4.91 -6.80
N SER A 80 8.65 6.17 -6.69
CA SER A 80 9.30 7.17 -5.86
C SER A 80 9.29 6.81 -4.37
N ALA A 81 8.21 6.21 -3.88
CA ALA A 81 8.09 5.77 -2.49
C ALA A 81 8.99 4.55 -2.20
N ILE A 82 9.00 3.55 -3.09
CA ILE A 82 9.82 2.35 -2.95
C ILE A 82 11.31 2.73 -2.97
N ALA A 83 11.74 3.57 -3.91
CA ALA A 83 13.12 4.04 -3.97
C ALA A 83 13.59 4.75 -2.69
N LYS A 84 12.69 5.43 -1.97
CA LYS A 84 13.01 6.07 -0.67
C LYS A 84 13.16 5.06 0.47
N VAL A 85 12.44 3.94 0.43
CA VAL A 85 12.50 2.91 1.47
C VAL A 85 13.70 1.96 1.26
N LEU A 86 14.15 1.81 0.01
CA LEU A 86 15.32 1.00 -0.35
C LEU A 86 16.66 1.73 -0.18
N ARG A 87 16.65 3.00 0.19
CA ARG A 87 17.85 3.80 0.42
C ARG A 87 18.16 3.85 1.92
#